data_AF-A0A6J7G3X6-F1
#
_entry.id   AF-A0A6J7G3X6-F1
#
_cell.length_a   1.000
_cell.length_b   1.000
_cell.length_c   1.000
_cell.angle_alpha   90.00
_cell.angle_beta   90.00
_cell.angle_gamma   90.00
#
_symmetry.space_group_name_H-M   'P 1'
#
loop_
_entity.id
_entity.type
_entity.pdbx_description
1 polymer ?
#
loop_
_entity_poly.entity_id
_entity_poly.type
_entity_poly.pdbx_seq_one_letter_code
_entity_poly.pdbx_strand_id
1 'polypeptide(L)'
;MAPNVRWTRKVQPPRLRARSAVRVFQRTLLLAILSSIAALLFSAPALAQEPTPTPPAAPGTSAEQAPPADAVSVAGSLNNGGERLEGVDVAALDASGSEVARTTSETGGRWTLELSPGTYTFQVVQETLPDGVSVQGEVERDVQAGRSNTVIFSFGEARTATSTPFYEKFVRTTVDGFRFGLVIALAAVGLSLIFGTTGLTNFAHGELVTLGAVAAWFFNVSLGIQLIPATVLAIIVGVAIGWLNNALIWRPLRKRRTGLIAQLVVTIGLAIALRYLILIFFSDRSEPFDDYQAQTENDWGPLSITNVNLACIVISVVVLIGVALMLQRTKIGKAMRAVADNRDLAASSGINVERVVTFVWCLGGGLAALGGVLFGLSELGGRVQWEMGFKLLLLMFAGITLGGLGTAYGAFLGCVIVGLLVQWSTLVINPDLKYIGGLLVLILILVVRPQGILGSRQRIG
;
A
#
# COMPACT_ATOMS: atom_id res chain seq x y z
N MET A 1 -56.64 59.83 20.51
CA MET A 1 -56.95 58.61 21.28
C MET A 1 -56.28 57.45 20.57
N ALA A 2 -55.46 56.66 21.28
CA ALA A 2 -54.71 55.50 20.75
C ALA A 2 -55.67 54.38 20.27
N PRO A 3 -55.22 53.35 19.50
CA PRO A 3 -54.47 52.24 20.11
C PRO A 3 -53.49 51.42 19.21
N ASN A 4 -52.77 50.53 19.90
CA ASN A 4 -52.21 49.23 19.46
C ASN A 4 -50.85 49.15 18.75
N VAL A 5 -49.78 49.21 19.56
CA VAL A 5 -48.48 48.60 19.24
C VAL A 5 -48.42 47.19 19.83
N ARG A 6 -48.38 46.17 18.97
CA ARG A 6 -48.16 44.76 19.34
C ARG A 6 -46.66 44.49 19.46
N TRP A 7 -46.22 44.08 20.66
CA TRP A 7 -44.88 43.57 20.90
C TRP A 7 -44.69 42.18 20.28
N THR A 8 -43.80 42.05 19.30
CA THR A 8 -43.28 40.74 18.87
C THR A 8 -41.92 40.50 19.53
N ARG A 9 -41.86 39.45 20.35
CA ARG A 9 -40.64 38.99 21.04
C ARG A 9 -39.54 38.69 20.00
N LYS A 10 -38.36 39.28 20.18
CA LYS A 10 -37.12 38.83 19.55
C LYS A 10 -36.83 37.39 19.98
N VAL A 11 -36.95 36.45 19.05
CA VAL A 11 -36.44 35.07 19.21
C VAL A 11 -34.92 35.14 19.08
N GLN A 12 -34.19 34.87 20.16
CA GLN A 12 -32.75 34.66 20.12
C GLN A 12 -32.45 33.31 19.44
N PRO A 13 -31.50 33.23 18.47
CA PRO A 13 -31.09 31.95 17.93
C PRO A 13 -30.33 31.13 18.98
N PRO A 14 -30.51 29.80 19.03
CA PRO A 14 -29.88 28.95 20.03
C PRO A 14 -28.35 28.95 19.84
N ARG A 15 -27.62 29.37 20.88
CA ARG A 15 -26.17 29.32 20.93
C ARG A 15 -25.69 27.86 21.04
N LEU A 16 -25.05 27.40 19.96
CA LEU A 16 -23.91 26.46 19.91
C LEU A 16 -23.89 25.30 20.92
N ARG A 17 -24.55 24.18 20.58
CA ARG A 17 -24.23 22.82 21.10
C ARG A 17 -23.25 22.02 20.22
N ALA A 18 -22.86 22.53 19.05
CA ALA A 18 -22.03 21.79 18.09
C ALA A 18 -20.60 21.49 18.60
N ARG A 19 -20.02 22.37 19.42
CA ARG A 19 -18.63 22.21 19.91
C ARG A 19 -18.47 21.14 20.99
N SER A 20 -19.53 20.81 21.73
CA SER A 20 -19.50 19.71 22.70
C SER A 20 -19.78 18.37 22.02
N ALA A 21 -20.69 18.32 21.04
CA ALA A 21 -21.01 17.11 20.29
C ALA A 21 -19.78 16.55 19.55
N VAL A 22 -18.97 17.40 18.91
CA VAL A 22 -17.75 16.96 18.20
C VAL A 22 -16.70 16.41 19.18
N ARG A 23 -16.50 17.04 20.34
CA ARG A 23 -15.55 16.52 21.34
C ARG A 23 -16.00 15.23 22.01
N VAL A 24 -17.31 15.08 22.22
CA VAL A 24 -17.89 13.85 22.76
C VAL A 24 -17.76 12.72 21.74
N PHE A 25 -18.08 12.98 20.46
CA PHE A 25 -17.91 12.02 19.37
C PHE A 25 -16.44 11.58 19.19
N GLN A 26 -15.50 12.53 19.25
CA GLN A 26 -14.07 12.24 19.18
C GLN A 26 -13.59 11.35 20.35
N ARG A 27 -14.08 11.59 21.57
CA ARG A 27 -13.74 10.77 22.74
C ARG A 27 -14.35 9.37 22.68
N THR A 28 -15.60 9.24 22.23
CA THR A 28 -16.24 7.93 22.09
C THR A 28 -15.61 7.10 20.98
N LEU A 29 -15.19 7.70 19.88
CA LEU A 29 -14.51 7.01 18.79
C LEU A 29 -13.10 6.53 19.20
N LEU A 30 -12.35 7.36 19.94
CA LEU A 30 -11.04 6.98 20.49
C LEU A 30 -11.14 5.81 21.47
N LEU A 31 -12.14 5.81 22.35
CA LEU A 31 -12.39 4.71 23.29
C LEU A 31 -12.83 3.42 22.57
N ALA A 32 -13.63 3.53 21.52
CA ALA A 32 -14.02 2.38 20.71
C ALA A 32 -12.79 1.74 20.04
N ILE A 33 -11.93 2.53 19.40
CA ILE A 33 -10.70 2.02 18.74
C ILE A 33 -9.75 1.37 19.75
N LEU A 34 -9.55 1.99 20.93
CA LEU A 34 -8.74 1.41 22.00
C LEU A 34 -9.32 0.09 22.53
N SER A 35 -10.65 -0.01 22.63
CA SER A 35 -11.31 -1.27 23.05
C SER A 35 -11.21 -2.37 22.00
N SER A 36 -11.24 -2.03 20.71
CA SER A 36 -11.04 -3.00 19.62
C SER A 36 -9.62 -3.55 19.59
N ILE A 37 -8.62 -2.69 19.83
CA ILE A 37 -7.20 -3.09 19.92
C ILE A 37 -6.98 -3.98 21.15
N ALA A 38 -7.63 -3.68 22.29
CA ALA A 38 -7.57 -4.54 23.48
C ALA A 38 -8.25 -5.91 23.26
N ALA A 39 -9.38 -5.96 22.55
CA ALA A 39 -10.07 -7.22 22.25
C ALA A 39 -9.25 -8.15 21.34
N LEU A 40 -8.45 -7.59 20.43
CA LEU A 40 -7.54 -8.34 19.56
C LEU A 40 -6.29 -8.87 20.29
N LEU A 41 -5.92 -8.28 21.43
CA LEU A 41 -4.77 -8.71 22.23
C LEU A 41 -5.14 -9.78 23.28
N PHE A 42 -6.43 -10.03 23.54
CA PHE A 42 -6.89 -10.91 24.62
C PHE A 42 -7.75 -12.10 24.16
N SER A 43 -7.88 -12.38 22.86
CA SER A 43 -8.59 -13.58 22.39
C SER A 43 -7.72 -14.83 22.58
N ALA A 44 -7.98 -15.60 23.63
CA ALA A 44 -7.47 -16.96 23.81
C ALA A 44 -8.19 -17.95 22.87
N PRO A 45 -7.53 -19.05 22.44
CA PRO A 45 -8.15 -20.03 21.53
C PRO A 45 -9.22 -20.84 22.26
N ALA A 46 -10.28 -21.17 21.51
CA ALA A 46 -11.47 -21.85 21.99
C ALA A 46 -11.19 -23.32 22.39
N LEU A 47 -11.84 -23.74 23.49
CA LEU A 47 -11.81 -25.09 24.06
C LEU A 47 -12.32 -26.15 23.08
N ALA A 48 -11.59 -27.27 23.03
CA ALA A 48 -11.87 -28.46 22.25
C ALA A 48 -13.10 -29.25 22.76
N GLN A 49 -13.76 -29.92 21.82
CA GLN A 49 -14.95 -30.75 22.01
C GLN A 49 -14.52 -32.22 22.14
N GLU A 50 -14.88 -32.90 23.23
CA GLU A 50 -14.51 -34.30 23.48
C GLU A 50 -15.25 -35.28 22.53
N PRO A 51 -14.59 -36.32 21.97
CA PRO A 51 -15.27 -37.38 21.25
C PRO A 51 -15.63 -38.61 22.12
N THR A 52 -16.80 -39.17 21.82
CA THR A 52 -17.45 -40.37 22.39
C THR A 52 -16.67 -41.67 22.09
N PRO A 53 -16.66 -42.69 22.98
CA PRO A 53 -15.88 -43.91 22.77
C PRO A 53 -16.69 -45.06 22.12
N THR A 54 -16.05 -45.87 21.26
CA THR A 54 -16.50 -47.22 20.85
C THR A 54 -15.25 -48.13 20.60
N PRO A 55 -15.35 -49.48 20.54
CA PRO A 55 -14.64 -50.43 21.42
C PRO A 55 -13.44 -51.14 20.74
N PRO A 56 -12.67 -51.98 21.47
CA PRO A 56 -11.33 -52.40 21.04
C PRO A 56 -11.37 -53.61 20.10
N ALA A 57 -10.42 -53.63 19.15
CA ALA A 57 -10.02 -54.83 18.42
C ALA A 57 -8.62 -55.29 18.86
N ALA A 58 -8.45 -56.61 18.86
CA ALA A 58 -7.42 -57.42 19.50
C ALA A 58 -6.04 -57.39 18.78
N PRO A 59 -4.98 -57.96 19.40
CA PRO A 59 -3.60 -57.53 19.17
C PRO A 59 -2.83 -58.36 18.14
N GLY A 60 -1.85 -57.70 17.51
CA GLY A 60 -0.61 -58.34 17.06
C GLY A 60 -0.22 -58.05 15.61
N THR A 61 0.67 -57.07 15.41
CA THR A 61 1.98 -57.17 14.74
C THR A 61 2.64 -55.79 14.65
N SER A 62 3.97 -55.76 14.67
CA SER A 62 4.88 -54.61 14.77
C SER A 62 4.49 -53.40 13.90
N ALA A 63 4.45 -52.20 14.51
CA ALA A 63 3.81 -51.01 13.97
C ALA A 63 4.63 -50.32 12.85
N GLU A 64 4.16 -50.48 11.61
CA GLU A 64 4.21 -49.45 10.58
C GLU A 64 2.92 -48.64 10.76
N GLN A 65 3.03 -47.38 11.22
CA GLN A 65 1.87 -46.54 11.54
C GLN A 65 1.10 -46.24 10.24
N ALA A 66 -0.05 -46.89 10.08
CA ALA A 66 -0.99 -46.57 9.01
C ALA A 66 -1.41 -45.08 9.14
N PRO A 67 -1.48 -44.34 8.03
CA PRO A 67 -1.81 -42.92 8.07
C PRO A 67 -3.21 -42.68 8.64
N PRO A 68 -3.41 -41.59 9.41
CA PRO A 68 -4.73 -41.25 9.95
C PRO A 68 -5.76 -41.04 8.83
N ALA A 69 -7.04 -41.33 9.09
CA ALA A 69 -8.11 -41.27 8.06
C ALA A 69 -8.31 -39.88 7.44
N ASP A 70 -7.87 -38.82 8.13
CA ASP A 70 -7.88 -37.42 7.67
C ASP A 70 -6.45 -36.92 7.33
N ALA A 71 -5.55 -37.82 6.94
CA ALA A 71 -4.16 -37.52 6.65
C ALA A 71 -4.01 -36.47 5.54
N VAL A 72 -3.25 -35.42 5.85
CA VAL A 72 -2.82 -34.40 4.91
C VAL A 72 -1.34 -34.57 4.65
N SER A 73 -0.96 -34.59 3.37
CA SER A 73 0.43 -34.69 2.96
C SER A 73 1.17 -33.36 3.20
N VAL A 74 2.26 -33.45 3.95
CA VAL A 74 3.27 -32.41 4.15
C VAL A 74 4.54 -32.88 3.47
N ALA A 75 5.13 -32.03 2.64
CA ALA A 75 6.32 -32.41 1.87
C ALA A 75 7.39 -31.33 1.94
N GLY A 76 8.63 -31.75 1.71
CA GLY A 76 9.76 -30.83 1.66
C GLY A 76 10.93 -31.40 0.88
N SER A 77 11.97 -30.60 0.76
CA SER A 77 13.25 -31.05 0.23
C SER A 77 14.41 -30.52 1.08
N LEU A 78 15.35 -31.38 1.41
CA LEU A 78 16.59 -31.07 2.09
C LEU A 78 17.65 -30.74 1.04
N ASN A 79 18.03 -29.47 0.97
CA ASN A 79 19.02 -28.97 0.02
C ASN A 79 19.98 -28.02 0.74
N ASN A 80 21.25 -28.41 0.81
CA ASN A 80 22.31 -27.61 1.38
C ASN A 80 23.18 -27.02 0.26
N GLY A 81 22.93 -25.76 -0.12
CA GLY A 81 23.78 -25.04 -1.08
C GLY A 81 23.90 -25.69 -2.48
N GLY A 82 22.96 -26.56 -2.87
CA GLY A 82 23.00 -27.31 -4.13
C GLY A 82 23.17 -28.82 -3.95
N GLU A 83 23.61 -29.27 -2.78
CA GLU A 83 23.73 -30.68 -2.42
C GLU A 83 22.41 -31.19 -1.82
N ARG A 84 21.83 -32.25 -2.42
CA ARG A 84 20.63 -32.89 -1.91
C ARG A 84 21.02 -33.89 -0.82
N LEU A 85 20.46 -33.72 0.37
CA LEU A 85 20.76 -34.59 1.51
C LEU A 85 19.79 -35.78 1.49
N GLU A 86 20.34 -36.98 1.34
CA GLU A 86 19.60 -38.25 1.32
C GLU A 86 19.85 -39.03 2.64
N GLY A 87 18.90 -39.87 3.05
CA GLY A 87 19.03 -40.65 4.29
C GLY A 87 18.94 -39.83 5.59
N VAL A 88 18.45 -38.59 5.53
CA VAL A 88 18.29 -37.71 6.69
C VAL A 88 16.86 -37.77 7.22
N ASP A 89 16.71 -37.93 8.53
CA ASP A 89 15.41 -38.03 9.19
C ASP A 89 14.80 -36.65 9.46
N VAL A 90 13.51 -36.53 9.19
CA VAL A 90 12.66 -35.38 9.51
C VAL A 90 11.54 -35.85 10.44
N ALA A 91 11.43 -35.21 11.60
CA ALA A 91 10.43 -35.48 12.61
C ALA A 91 9.44 -34.31 12.73
N ALA A 92 8.16 -34.61 12.96
CA ALA A 92 7.11 -33.66 13.29
C ALA A 92 6.77 -33.80 14.77
N LEU A 93 6.88 -32.69 15.51
CA LEU A 93 6.58 -32.59 16.93
C LEU A 93 5.22 -31.90 17.12
N ASP A 94 4.44 -32.34 18.11
CA ASP A 94 3.24 -31.63 18.54
C ASP A 94 3.56 -30.40 19.43
N ALA A 95 2.52 -29.69 19.86
CA ALA A 95 2.64 -28.54 20.76
C ALA A 95 3.24 -28.87 22.14
N SER A 96 3.31 -30.15 22.52
CA SER A 96 3.95 -30.62 23.76
C SER A 96 5.43 -30.98 23.57
N GLY A 97 5.93 -30.91 22.33
CA GLY A 97 7.28 -31.32 21.97
C GLY A 97 7.43 -32.83 21.85
N SER A 98 6.33 -33.59 21.72
CA SER A 98 6.36 -35.03 21.49
C SER A 98 6.38 -35.33 20.00
N GLU A 99 7.20 -36.29 19.58
CA GLU A 99 7.28 -36.73 18.18
C GLU A 99 5.99 -37.48 17.79
N VAL A 100 5.33 -36.98 16.74
CA VAL A 100 4.07 -37.51 16.21
C VAL A 100 4.31 -38.39 14.99
N ALA A 101 5.26 -38.00 14.14
CA ALA A 101 5.65 -38.76 12.96
C ALA A 101 7.08 -38.47 12.54
N ARG A 102 7.72 -39.43 11.88
CA ARG A 102 9.08 -39.31 11.32
C ARG A 102 9.12 -39.93 9.93
N THR A 103 9.91 -39.32 9.06
CA THR A 103 10.21 -39.84 7.72
C THR A 103 11.69 -39.66 7.42
N THR A 104 12.20 -40.44 6.48
CA THR A 104 13.59 -40.32 6.00
C THR A 104 13.58 -39.74 4.59
N SER A 105 14.49 -38.83 4.29
CA SER A 105 14.60 -38.23 2.96
C SER A 105 15.03 -39.26 1.91
N GLU A 106 14.25 -39.35 0.83
CA GLU A 106 14.48 -40.18 -0.35
C GLU A 106 15.53 -39.60 -1.29
N THR A 107 15.80 -40.30 -2.40
CA THR A 107 16.71 -39.85 -3.47
C THR A 107 16.36 -38.45 -3.97
N GLY A 108 17.37 -37.58 -4.07
CA GLY A 108 17.18 -36.16 -4.36
C GLY A 108 16.70 -35.32 -3.17
N GLY A 109 16.78 -35.85 -1.94
CA GLY A 109 16.53 -35.18 -0.68
C GLY A 109 15.08 -34.79 -0.42
N ARG A 110 14.12 -35.45 -1.10
CA ARG A 110 12.69 -35.22 -0.89
C ARG A 110 12.18 -36.03 0.29
N TRP A 111 11.23 -35.50 1.02
CA TRP A 111 10.58 -36.22 2.10
C TRP A 111 9.09 -35.86 2.14
N THR A 112 8.29 -36.81 2.61
CA THR A 112 6.84 -36.66 2.75
C THR A 112 6.41 -37.26 4.08
N LEU A 113 5.51 -36.55 4.77
CA LEU A 113 4.85 -36.97 6.00
C LEU A 113 3.34 -36.82 5.83
N GLU A 114 2.61 -37.78 6.37
CA GLU A 114 1.15 -37.74 6.42
C GLU A 114 0.70 -37.44 7.85
N LEU A 115 0.09 -36.27 8.04
CA LEU A 115 -0.28 -35.76 9.36
C LEU A 115 -1.74 -35.30 9.35
N SER A 116 -2.44 -35.49 10.46
CA SER A 116 -3.76 -34.86 10.65
C SER A 116 -3.63 -33.34 10.70
N PRO A 117 -4.65 -32.56 10.27
CA PRO A 117 -4.61 -31.11 10.34
C PRO A 117 -4.30 -30.61 11.75
N GLY A 118 -3.39 -29.64 11.87
CA GLY A 118 -2.91 -29.14 13.16
C GLY A 118 -1.57 -28.42 13.05
N THR A 119 -1.15 -27.77 14.15
CA THR A 119 0.13 -27.08 14.23
C THR A 119 1.21 -28.03 14.72
N TYR A 120 2.28 -28.18 13.93
CA TYR A 120 3.42 -29.03 14.24
C TYR A 120 4.73 -28.27 14.07
N THR A 121 5.71 -28.67 14.86
CA THR A 121 7.09 -28.20 14.75
C THR A 121 7.93 -29.27 14.07
N PHE A 122 8.41 -28.97 12.87
CA PHE A 122 9.22 -29.89 12.09
C PHE A 122 10.68 -29.68 12.41
N GLN A 123 11.40 -30.76 12.69
CA GLN A 123 12.83 -30.75 12.98
C GLN A 123 13.56 -31.79 12.12
N VAL A 124 14.80 -31.46 11.75
CA VAL A 124 15.72 -32.43 11.15
C VAL A 124 16.52 -33.08 12.27
N VAL A 125 16.55 -34.41 12.32
CA VAL A 125 17.24 -35.16 13.37
C VAL A 125 18.75 -35.02 13.17
N GLN A 126 19.40 -34.29 14.06
CA GLN A 126 20.83 -33.93 13.90
C GLN A 126 21.76 -35.14 13.80
N GLU A 127 21.42 -36.25 14.46
CA GLU A 127 22.21 -37.49 14.44
C GLU A 127 22.27 -38.15 13.06
N THR A 128 21.32 -37.82 12.17
CA THR A 128 21.24 -38.38 10.81
C THR A 128 21.89 -37.48 9.75
N LEU A 129 22.43 -36.33 10.15
CA LEU A 129 23.09 -35.41 9.23
C LEU A 129 24.50 -35.90 8.86
N PRO A 130 24.92 -35.76 7.59
CA PRO A 130 26.32 -35.98 7.20
C PRO A 130 27.30 -35.05 7.92
N ASP A 131 28.53 -35.53 8.12
CA ASP A 131 29.60 -34.76 8.79
C ASP A 131 29.81 -33.38 8.16
N GLY A 132 29.76 -32.33 8.98
CA GLY A 132 29.95 -30.93 8.56
C GLY A 132 28.68 -30.20 8.13
N VAL A 133 27.51 -30.87 8.14
CA VAL A 133 26.21 -30.24 7.86
C VAL A 133 25.47 -29.94 9.17
N SER A 134 25.03 -28.69 9.34
CA SER A 134 24.17 -28.27 10.45
C SER A 134 22.85 -27.69 9.93
N VAL A 135 21.79 -27.75 10.74
CA VAL A 135 20.46 -27.21 10.41
C VAL A 135 20.24 -25.93 11.22
N GLN A 136 19.74 -24.87 10.58
CA GLN A 136 19.63 -23.54 11.19
C GLN A 136 18.50 -23.42 12.22
N GLY A 137 17.52 -24.33 12.22
CA GLY A 137 16.45 -24.36 13.21
C GLY A 137 15.26 -25.26 12.82
N GLU A 138 14.32 -25.38 13.75
CA GLU A 138 13.04 -26.06 13.56
C GLU A 138 12.06 -25.15 12.80
N VAL A 139 11.07 -25.75 12.12
CA VAL A 139 10.10 -25.03 11.29
C VAL A 139 8.70 -25.34 11.78
N GLU A 140 8.02 -24.34 12.36
CA GLU A 140 6.62 -24.47 12.74
C GLU A 140 5.70 -24.32 11.51
N ARG A 141 4.74 -25.23 11.36
CA ARG A 141 3.70 -25.15 10.31
C ARG A 141 2.35 -25.60 10.82
N ASP A 142 1.35 -24.83 10.42
CA ASP A 142 -0.06 -25.22 10.51
C ASP A 142 -0.46 -26.02 9.26
N VAL A 143 -0.72 -27.32 9.45
CA VAL A 143 -1.06 -28.29 8.41
C VAL A 143 -2.57 -28.22 8.17
N GLN A 144 -2.96 -27.90 6.93
CA GLN A 144 -4.36 -27.72 6.55
C GLN A 144 -4.75 -28.57 5.34
N ALA A 145 -5.95 -29.15 5.37
CA ALA A 145 -6.51 -29.91 4.25
C ALA A 145 -6.78 -29.00 3.03
N GLY A 146 -6.49 -29.51 1.83
CA GLY A 146 -6.74 -28.79 0.57
C GLY A 146 -5.72 -27.68 0.22
N ARG A 147 -4.64 -27.54 1.01
CA ARG A 147 -3.52 -26.62 0.73
C ARG A 147 -2.23 -27.40 0.55
N SER A 148 -1.30 -26.87 -0.25
CA SER A 148 0.08 -27.38 -0.29
C SER A 148 0.79 -27.01 1.02
N ASN A 149 1.14 -28.03 1.82
CA ASN A 149 1.87 -27.87 3.08
C ASN A 149 3.35 -28.18 2.81
N THR A 150 4.13 -27.14 2.52
CA THR A 150 5.56 -27.29 2.20
C THR A 150 6.43 -26.78 3.36
N VAL A 151 7.36 -27.62 3.80
CA VAL A 151 8.36 -27.29 4.83
C VAL A 151 9.73 -27.21 4.17
N ILE A 152 10.46 -26.14 4.45
CA ILE A 152 11.80 -25.88 3.90
C ILE A 152 12.74 -25.65 5.06
N PHE A 153 13.79 -26.48 5.14
CA PHE A 153 14.86 -26.33 6.12
C PHE A 153 16.03 -25.57 5.51
N SER A 154 16.68 -24.74 6.33
CA SER A 154 17.92 -24.05 5.95
C SER A 154 19.10 -24.71 6.65
N PHE A 155 20.19 -24.93 5.92
CA PHE A 155 21.39 -25.64 6.38
C PHE A 155 22.61 -24.71 6.45
N GLY A 156 23.64 -25.12 7.20
CA GLY A 156 24.86 -24.36 7.50
C GLY A 156 24.85 -23.78 8.92
N GLU A 157 25.94 -23.10 9.30
CA GLU A 157 26.02 -22.38 10.58
C GLU A 157 24.72 -21.60 10.79
N ALA A 158 24.09 -21.80 11.95
CA ALA A 158 22.96 -20.99 12.36
C ALA A 158 23.40 -19.54 12.27
N ARG A 159 23.02 -18.86 11.18
CA ARG A 159 22.95 -17.41 11.17
C ARG A 159 21.86 -17.14 12.18
N THR A 160 22.25 -17.04 13.46
CA THR A 160 21.39 -16.57 14.55
C THR A 160 20.69 -15.39 13.93
N ALA A 161 19.37 -15.51 13.67
CA ALA A 161 18.64 -14.58 12.82
C ALA A 161 19.13 -13.19 13.19
N THR A 162 20.02 -12.60 12.36
CA THR A 162 20.88 -11.53 12.85
C THR A 162 19.89 -10.51 13.32
N SER A 163 19.82 -10.32 14.64
CA SER A 163 18.81 -9.47 15.25
C SER A 163 19.19 -8.10 14.73
N THR A 164 18.63 -7.72 13.58
CA THR A 164 18.98 -6.48 12.91
C THR A 164 18.73 -5.43 13.95
N PRO A 165 19.77 -4.77 14.46
CA PRO A 165 19.65 -3.86 15.58
C PRO A 165 18.51 -2.89 15.31
N PHE A 166 17.76 -2.51 16.34
CA PHE A 166 16.62 -1.61 16.17
C PHE A 166 17.01 -0.33 15.41
N TYR A 167 18.24 0.17 15.61
CA TYR A 167 18.75 1.35 14.89
C TYR A 167 18.88 1.09 13.37
N GLU A 168 19.32 -0.10 12.94
CA GLU A 168 19.43 -0.45 11.52
C GLU A 168 18.05 -0.58 10.89
N LYS A 169 17.12 -1.26 11.57
CA LYS A 169 15.72 -1.32 11.14
C LYS A 169 15.12 0.08 11.01
N PHE A 170 15.30 0.92 12.03
CA PHE A 170 14.78 2.29 12.04
C PHE A 170 15.35 3.13 10.89
N VAL A 171 16.67 3.06 10.63
CA VAL A 171 17.32 3.78 9.53
C VAL A 171 16.81 3.30 8.18
N ARG A 172 16.78 1.98 7.95
CA ARG A 172 16.26 1.38 6.69
C ARG A 172 14.81 1.79 6.44
N THR A 173 13.95 1.58 7.43
CA THR A 173 12.53 1.93 7.37
C THR A 173 12.31 3.44 7.17
N THR A 174 13.20 4.31 7.67
CA THR A 174 13.13 5.75 7.42
C THR A 174 13.46 6.08 5.96
N VAL A 175 14.49 5.48 5.39
CA VAL A 175 14.87 5.69 3.98
C VAL A 175 13.79 5.14 3.05
N ASP A 176 13.28 3.94 3.31
CA ASP A 176 12.18 3.35 2.57
C ASP A 176 10.92 4.22 2.65
N GLY A 177 10.61 4.75 3.84
CA GLY A 177 9.44 5.60 4.06
C GLY A 177 9.57 6.95 3.36
N PHE A 178 10.79 7.51 3.32
CA PHE A 178 11.08 8.72 2.56
C PHE A 178 10.94 8.48 1.05
N ARG A 179 11.53 7.40 0.52
CA ARG A 179 11.37 6.98 -0.88
C ARG A 179 9.89 6.80 -1.24
N PHE A 180 9.17 6.02 -0.44
CA PHE A 180 7.76 5.72 -0.64
C PHE A 180 6.93 7.01 -0.61
N GLY A 181 7.19 7.89 0.35
CA GLY A 181 6.56 9.20 0.47
C GLY A 181 6.83 10.12 -0.72
N LEU A 182 8.04 10.11 -1.29
CA LEU A 182 8.38 10.85 -2.50
C LEU A 182 7.61 10.35 -3.74
N VAL A 183 7.51 9.03 -3.91
CA VAL A 183 6.79 8.41 -5.03
C VAL A 183 5.30 8.73 -4.95
N ILE A 184 4.69 8.61 -3.76
CA ILE A 184 3.29 9.00 -3.55
C ILE A 184 3.12 10.51 -3.76
N ALA A 185 4.05 11.34 -3.25
CA ALA A 185 4.00 12.79 -3.42
C ALA A 185 3.98 13.16 -4.91
N LEU A 186 4.81 12.49 -5.73
CA LEU A 186 4.86 12.72 -7.16
C LEU A 186 3.50 12.47 -7.82
N ALA A 187 2.85 11.35 -7.51
CA ALA A 187 1.51 11.03 -8.00
C ALA A 187 0.43 11.99 -7.45
N ALA A 188 0.56 12.40 -6.18
CA ALA A 188 -0.42 13.20 -5.45
C ALA A 188 -0.39 14.70 -5.77
N VAL A 189 0.78 15.26 -6.12
CA VAL A 189 0.91 16.69 -6.45
C VAL A 189 0.03 17.05 -7.65
N GLY A 190 -0.05 16.18 -8.66
CA GLY A 190 -0.96 16.33 -9.79
C GLY A 190 -2.42 16.44 -9.36
N LEU A 191 -2.89 15.52 -8.51
CA LEU A 191 -4.23 15.52 -7.94
C LEU A 191 -4.51 16.79 -7.12
N SER A 192 -3.54 17.22 -6.31
CA SER A 192 -3.65 18.43 -5.51
C SER A 192 -3.76 19.69 -6.38
N LEU A 193 -3.06 19.76 -7.51
CA LEU A 193 -3.14 20.90 -8.44
C LEU A 193 -4.50 20.94 -9.15
N ILE A 194 -5.04 19.77 -9.55
CA ILE A 194 -6.40 19.67 -10.13
C ILE A 194 -7.41 20.17 -9.10
N PHE A 195 -7.35 19.66 -7.87
CA PHE A 195 -8.24 20.11 -6.79
C PHE A 195 -8.08 21.61 -6.53
N GLY A 196 -6.85 22.11 -6.41
CA GLY A 196 -6.59 23.52 -6.10
C GLY A 196 -7.13 24.49 -7.16
N THR A 197 -7.13 24.10 -8.43
CA THR A 197 -7.60 24.98 -9.52
C THR A 197 -9.06 24.81 -9.91
N THR A 198 -9.67 23.65 -9.61
CA THR A 198 -11.04 23.33 -10.04
C THR A 198 -12.02 23.06 -8.90
N GLY A 199 -11.52 22.79 -7.68
CA GLY A 199 -12.30 22.31 -6.55
C GLY A 199 -12.80 20.86 -6.70
N LEU A 200 -12.40 20.16 -7.78
CA LEU A 200 -12.84 18.79 -8.05
C LEU A 200 -11.97 17.77 -7.32
N THR A 201 -12.58 16.98 -6.45
CA THR A 201 -11.97 15.78 -5.87
C THR A 201 -12.04 14.64 -6.88
N ASN A 202 -10.94 14.40 -7.61
CA ASN A 202 -10.90 13.39 -8.66
C ASN A 202 -10.53 11.99 -8.15
N PHE A 203 -11.52 11.14 -7.89
CA PHE A 203 -11.28 9.74 -7.50
C PHE A 203 -10.72 8.88 -8.64
N ALA A 204 -10.88 9.28 -9.91
CA ALA A 204 -10.29 8.56 -11.04
C ALA A 204 -8.77 8.77 -11.19
N HIS A 205 -8.17 9.68 -10.41
CA HIS A 205 -6.74 9.96 -10.50
C HIS A 205 -5.87 8.74 -10.15
N GLY A 206 -6.35 7.86 -9.26
CA GLY A 206 -5.66 6.59 -8.96
C GLY A 206 -5.51 5.74 -10.21
N GLU A 207 -6.53 5.65 -11.06
CA GLU A 207 -6.44 4.87 -12.30
C GLU A 207 -5.47 5.46 -13.32
N LEU A 208 -5.23 6.78 -13.29
CA LEU A 208 -4.18 7.40 -14.10
C LEU A 208 -2.78 6.94 -13.67
N VAL A 209 -2.59 6.67 -12.38
CA VAL A 209 -1.35 6.09 -11.84
C VAL A 209 -1.17 4.67 -12.37
N THR A 210 -2.20 3.84 -12.28
CA THR A 210 -2.19 2.48 -12.84
C THR A 210 -1.89 2.51 -14.34
N LEU A 211 -2.61 3.34 -15.10
CA LEU A 211 -2.47 3.43 -16.56
C LEU A 211 -1.05 3.82 -16.98
N GLY A 212 -0.39 4.71 -16.25
CA GLY A 212 1.00 5.05 -16.56
C GLY A 212 1.95 3.86 -16.40
N ALA A 213 1.79 3.08 -15.33
CA ALA A 213 2.59 1.87 -15.13
C ALA A 213 2.30 0.80 -16.18
N VAL A 214 1.02 0.57 -16.50
CA VAL A 214 0.60 -0.35 -17.56
C VAL A 214 1.11 0.10 -18.93
N ALA A 215 1.08 1.40 -19.24
CA ALA A 215 1.63 1.93 -20.47
C ALA A 215 3.14 1.73 -20.56
N ALA A 216 3.89 1.99 -19.48
CA ALA A 216 5.32 1.73 -19.44
C ALA A 216 5.64 0.25 -19.62
N TRP A 217 4.85 -0.63 -18.98
CA TRP A 217 4.98 -2.08 -19.12
C TRP A 217 4.70 -2.53 -20.54
N PHE A 218 3.64 -2.02 -21.17
CA PHE A 218 3.32 -2.34 -22.56
C PHE A 218 4.45 -1.94 -23.52
N PHE A 219 4.99 -0.73 -23.37
CA PHE A 219 6.14 -0.31 -24.17
C PHE A 219 7.39 -1.14 -23.87
N ASN A 220 7.60 -1.51 -22.61
CA ASN A 220 8.78 -2.25 -22.21
C ASN A 220 8.77 -3.71 -22.67
N VAL A 221 7.69 -4.42 -22.37
CA VAL A 221 7.57 -5.86 -22.58
C VAL A 221 6.96 -6.18 -23.95
N SER A 222 5.87 -5.52 -24.33
CA SER A 222 5.18 -5.85 -25.60
C SER A 222 5.88 -5.28 -26.83
N LEU A 223 6.53 -4.11 -26.72
CA LEU A 223 7.31 -3.51 -27.81
C LEU A 223 8.82 -3.68 -27.66
N GLY A 224 9.31 -4.27 -26.55
CA GLY A 224 10.74 -4.49 -26.31
C GLY A 224 11.57 -3.21 -26.14
N ILE A 225 10.94 -2.09 -25.80
CA ILE A 225 11.64 -0.81 -25.61
C ILE A 225 12.27 -0.81 -24.21
N GLN A 226 13.51 -0.32 -24.07
CA GLN A 226 14.11 -0.21 -22.74
C GLN A 226 13.25 0.65 -21.79
N LEU A 227 13.23 0.32 -20.50
CA LEU A 227 12.29 0.88 -19.53
C LEU A 227 12.40 2.40 -19.38
N ILE A 228 13.58 2.99 -19.51
CA ILE A 228 13.76 4.46 -19.41
C ILE A 228 12.98 5.18 -20.54
N PRO A 229 13.22 4.91 -21.84
CA PRO A 229 12.41 5.49 -22.91
C PRO A 229 10.94 5.05 -22.85
N ALA A 230 10.63 3.82 -22.43
CA ALA A 230 9.26 3.38 -22.19
C ALA A 230 8.55 4.24 -21.13
N THR A 231 9.26 4.65 -20.07
CA THR A 231 8.75 5.56 -19.04
C THR A 231 8.45 6.94 -19.62
N VAL A 232 9.31 7.48 -20.49
CA VAL A 232 9.06 8.76 -21.16
C VAL A 232 7.81 8.68 -22.05
N LEU A 233 7.65 7.59 -22.81
CA LEU A 233 6.43 7.34 -23.59
C LEU A 233 5.19 7.21 -22.69
N ALA A 234 5.30 6.54 -21.55
CA ALA A 234 4.23 6.45 -20.57
C ALA A 234 3.83 7.81 -19.98
N ILE A 235 4.79 8.71 -19.74
CA ILE A 235 4.50 10.09 -19.33
C ILE A 235 3.73 10.83 -20.43
N ILE A 236 4.12 10.67 -21.70
CA ILE A 236 3.42 11.28 -22.84
C ILE A 236 1.98 10.75 -22.92
N VAL A 237 1.78 9.45 -22.73
CA VAL A 237 0.45 8.83 -22.63
C VAL A 237 -0.33 9.42 -21.45
N GLY A 238 0.28 9.55 -20.27
CA GLY A 238 -0.34 10.17 -19.11
C GLY A 238 -0.78 11.62 -19.36
N VAL A 239 0.07 12.42 -20.03
CA VAL A 239 -0.25 13.80 -20.45
C VAL A 239 -1.43 13.81 -21.42
N ALA A 240 -1.43 12.91 -22.41
CA ALA A 240 -2.51 12.79 -23.39
C ALA A 240 -3.83 12.38 -22.74
N ILE A 241 -3.80 11.42 -21.83
CA ILE A 241 -4.99 10.97 -21.08
C ILE A 241 -5.50 12.07 -20.13
N GLY A 242 -4.60 12.81 -19.48
CA GLY A 242 -4.96 13.98 -18.67
C GLY A 242 -5.68 15.05 -19.50
N TRP A 243 -5.10 15.39 -20.66
CA TRP A 243 -5.74 16.29 -21.62
C TRP A 243 -7.10 15.78 -22.08
N LEU A 244 -7.19 14.49 -22.45
CA LEU A 244 -8.41 13.86 -22.96
C LEU A 244 -9.53 13.86 -21.92
N ASN A 245 -9.21 13.52 -20.67
CA ASN A 245 -10.14 13.60 -19.55
C ASN A 245 -10.69 15.02 -19.41
N ASN A 246 -9.83 16.03 -19.45
CA ASN A 246 -10.30 17.42 -19.37
C ASN A 246 -11.16 17.77 -20.59
N ALA A 247 -10.72 17.45 -21.80
CA ALA A 247 -11.38 17.85 -23.04
C ALA A 247 -12.75 17.19 -23.23
N LEU A 248 -12.86 15.88 -22.96
CA LEU A 248 -14.05 15.09 -23.21
C LEU A 248 -15.05 15.11 -22.04
N ILE A 249 -14.56 15.14 -20.80
CA ILE A 249 -15.42 14.95 -19.63
C ILE A 249 -15.56 16.28 -18.88
N TRP A 250 -14.46 16.81 -18.35
CA TRP A 250 -14.53 17.87 -17.36
C TRP A 250 -14.85 19.24 -17.95
N ARG A 251 -14.30 19.57 -19.11
CA ARG A 251 -14.57 20.85 -19.79
C ARG A 251 -16.03 20.96 -20.23
N PRO A 252 -16.67 19.95 -20.86
CA PRO A 252 -18.10 19.98 -21.15
C PRO A 252 -18.97 20.10 -19.90
N LEU A 253 -18.67 19.35 -18.83
CA LEU A 253 -19.40 19.43 -17.55
C LEU A 253 -19.32 20.83 -16.94
N ARG A 254 -18.12 21.45 -16.94
CA ARG A 254 -17.94 22.83 -16.48
C ARG A 254 -18.69 23.84 -17.35
N LYS A 255 -18.70 23.66 -18.67
CA LYS A 255 -19.46 24.54 -19.59
C LYS A 255 -20.97 24.46 -19.33
N ARG A 256 -21.47 23.26 -18.99
CA ARG A 256 -22.88 23.03 -18.59
C ARG A 256 -23.18 23.48 -17.16
N ARG A 257 -22.21 24.05 -16.43
CA ARG A 257 -22.32 24.49 -15.03
C ARG A 257 -22.79 23.37 -14.09
N THR A 258 -22.39 22.13 -14.37
CA THR A 258 -22.69 20.99 -13.51
C THR A 258 -22.05 21.19 -12.13
N GLY A 259 -22.82 20.99 -11.05
CA GLY A 259 -22.33 21.17 -9.68
C GLY A 259 -21.19 20.20 -9.32
N LEU A 260 -20.33 20.60 -8.38
CA LEU A 260 -19.16 19.81 -7.95
C LEU A 260 -19.53 18.42 -7.43
N ILE A 261 -20.68 18.28 -6.75
CA ILE A 261 -21.16 16.99 -6.23
C ILE A 261 -21.45 16.02 -7.39
N ALA A 262 -22.12 16.48 -8.44
CA ALA A 262 -22.39 15.65 -9.61
C ALA A 262 -21.09 15.29 -10.36
N GLN A 263 -20.13 16.22 -10.45
CA GLN A 263 -18.82 15.92 -11.02
C GLN A 263 -18.07 14.87 -10.17
N LEU A 264 -18.16 14.91 -8.84
CA LEU A 264 -17.58 13.91 -7.95
C LEU A 264 -18.16 12.51 -8.23
N VAL A 265 -19.48 12.38 -8.41
CA VAL A 265 -20.11 11.11 -8.80
C VAL A 265 -19.55 10.61 -10.14
N VAL A 266 -19.37 11.50 -11.12
CA VAL A 266 -18.73 11.17 -12.40
C VAL A 266 -17.31 10.66 -12.19
N THR A 267 -16.52 11.22 -11.27
CA THR A 267 -15.15 10.72 -11.02
C THR A 267 -15.14 9.30 -10.48
N ILE A 268 -16.12 8.93 -9.65
CA ILE A 268 -16.22 7.57 -9.09
C ILE A 268 -16.63 6.58 -10.20
N GLY A 269 -17.64 6.93 -10.99
CA GLY A 269 -18.05 6.11 -12.13
C GLY A 269 -16.92 5.94 -13.15
N LEU A 270 -16.19 7.02 -13.43
CA LEU A 270 -15.01 7.02 -14.29
C LEU A 270 -13.89 6.13 -13.71
N ALA A 271 -13.60 6.22 -12.41
CA ALA A 271 -12.61 5.38 -11.75
C ALA A 271 -12.93 3.89 -11.89
N ILE A 272 -14.19 3.51 -11.64
CA ILE A 272 -14.65 2.13 -11.79
C ILE A 272 -14.53 1.67 -13.25
N ALA A 273 -14.99 2.49 -14.19
CA ALA A 273 -14.93 2.17 -15.61
C ALA A 273 -13.49 1.99 -16.10
N LEU A 274 -12.59 2.91 -15.77
CA LEU A 274 -11.16 2.82 -16.13
C LEU A 274 -10.50 1.61 -15.50
N ARG A 275 -10.77 1.32 -14.23
CA ARG A 275 -10.18 0.17 -13.55
C ARG A 275 -10.53 -1.15 -14.22
N TYR A 276 -11.80 -1.34 -14.55
CA TYR A 276 -12.24 -2.55 -15.24
C TYR A 276 -11.83 -2.57 -16.72
N LEU A 277 -11.71 -1.39 -17.36
CA LEU A 277 -11.13 -1.31 -18.70
C LEU A 277 -9.66 -1.78 -18.69
N ILE A 278 -8.88 -1.35 -17.69
CA ILE A 278 -7.51 -1.83 -17.49
C ILE A 278 -7.52 -3.34 -17.31
N LEU A 279 -8.36 -3.87 -16.41
CA LEU A 279 -8.45 -5.33 -16.18
C LEU A 279 -8.87 -6.15 -17.42
N ILE A 280 -9.61 -5.57 -18.36
CA ILE A 280 -9.98 -6.28 -19.61
C ILE A 280 -8.79 -6.34 -20.57
N PHE A 281 -8.01 -5.27 -20.68
CA PHE A 281 -6.88 -5.18 -21.61
C PHE A 281 -5.54 -5.63 -21.00
N PHE A 282 -5.44 -5.67 -19.68
CA PHE A 282 -4.27 -6.04 -18.90
C PHE A 282 -4.61 -7.22 -18.00
N SER A 283 -3.62 -8.06 -17.70
CA SER A 283 -3.77 -9.28 -16.90
C SER A 283 -4.33 -9.00 -15.50
N ASP A 284 -5.04 -9.98 -14.92
CA ASP A 284 -5.41 -9.99 -13.50
C ASP A 284 -4.19 -10.26 -12.60
N ARG A 285 -3.15 -10.86 -13.19
CA ARG A 285 -1.89 -11.17 -12.51
C ARG A 285 -0.96 -9.97 -12.50
N SER A 286 -0.06 -10.00 -11.53
CA SER A 286 1.05 -9.07 -11.49
C SER A 286 2.07 -9.45 -12.56
N GLU A 287 2.44 -8.51 -13.43
CA GLU A 287 3.42 -8.73 -14.50
C GLU A 287 4.72 -7.97 -14.21
N PRO A 288 5.90 -8.58 -14.40
CA PRO A 288 7.18 -7.89 -14.23
C PRO A 288 7.50 -6.97 -15.42
N PHE A 289 8.33 -5.95 -15.19
CA PHE A 289 9.09 -5.30 -16.25
C PHE A 289 10.23 -6.22 -16.73
N ASP A 290 10.70 -6.06 -17.97
CA ASP A 290 11.83 -6.85 -18.49
C ASP A 290 13.16 -6.34 -17.92
N ASP A 291 13.28 -5.02 -17.77
CA ASP A 291 14.49 -4.40 -17.23
C ASP A 291 14.48 -4.30 -15.71
N TYR A 292 15.69 -4.22 -15.14
CA TYR A 292 15.93 -3.95 -13.71
C TYR A 292 15.26 -4.92 -12.74
N GLN A 293 15.03 -6.16 -13.17
CA GLN A 293 14.65 -7.27 -12.31
C GLN A 293 15.84 -7.75 -11.46
N ALA A 294 15.55 -8.40 -10.33
CA ALA A 294 16.52 -9.09 -9.48
C ALA A 294 17.77 -8.24 -9.12
N GLN A 295 17.58 -6.98 -8.73
CA GLN A 295 18.67 -6.09 -8.34
C GLN A 295 19.21 -6.48 -6.96
N THR A 296 20.54 -6.57 -6.86
CA THR A 296 21.21 -6.72 -5.57
C THR A 296 21.10 -5.43 -4.78
N GLU A 297 20.86 -5.55 -3.48
CA GLU A 297 20.97 -4.43 -2.56
C GLU A 297 22.44 -4.01 -2.42
N ASN A 298 22.71 -2.70 -2.47
CA ASN A 298 24.02 -2.16 -2.16
C ASN A 298 24.10 -1.92 -0.65
N ASP A 299 24.95 -2.69 0.03
CA ASP A 299 25.16 -2.58 1.47
C ASP A 299 26.19 -1.48 1.80
N TRP A 300 25.73 -0.42 2.44
CA TRP A 300 26.53 0.66 3.02
C TRP A 300 26.37 0.67 4.54
N GLY A 301 26.62 -0.47 5.19
CA GLY A 301 26.45 -0.66 6.63
C GLY A 301 24.96 -0.76 7.00
N PRO A 302 24.39 0.16 7.82
CA PRO A 302 22.97 0.11 8.21
C PRO A 302 22.01 0.47 7.06
N LEU A 303 22.55 0.93 5.93
CA LEU A 303 21.80 1.31 4.75
C LEU A 303 21.97 0.26 3.68
N SER A 304 20.88 -0.44 3.37
CA SER A 304 20.79 -1.33 2.23
C SER A 304 19.75 -0.76 1.25
N ILE A 305 20.19 -0.40 0.04
CA ILE A 305 19.33 0.18 -0.99
C ILE A 305 19.72 -0.33 -2.37
N THR A 306 18.74 -0.67 -3.20
CA THR A 306 19.00 -1.04 -4.60
C THR A 306 19.24 0.21 -5.46
N ASN A 307 19.98 0.05 -6.55
CA ASN A 307 20.22 1.14 -7.52
C ASN A 307 18.91 1.72 -8.08
N VAL A 308 17.89 0.87 -8.30
CA VAL A 308 16.55 1.30 -8.75
C VAL A 308 15.87 2.19 -7.72
N ASN A 309 15.95 1.83 -6.43
CA ASN A 309 15.37 2.63 -5.35
C ASN A 309 16.04 4.00 -5.26
N LEU A 310 17.37 4.04 -5.36
CA LEU A 310 18.12 5.29 -5.37
C LEU A 310 17.73 6.15 -6.59
N ALA A 311 17.62 5.56 -7.77
CA ALA A 311 17.16 6.26 -8.98
C ALA A 311 15.73 6.81 -8.80
N CYS A 312 14.81 6.04 -8.21
CA CYS A 312 13.45 6.49 -7.92
C CYS A 312 13.45 7.71 -6.98
N ILE A 313 14.29 7.72 -5.94
CA ILE A 313 14.45 8.89 -5.04
C ILE A 313 14.94 10.10 -5.84
N VAL A 314 16.03 9.95 -6.59
CA VAL A 314 16.65 11.05 -7.35
C VAL A 314 15.67 11.62 -8.36
N ILE A 315 15.01 10.77 -9.17
CA ILE A 315 14.02 11.20 -10.16
C ILE A 315 12.86 11.93 -9.47
N SER A 316 12.33 11.38 -8.38
CA SER A 316 11.22 12.01 -7.65
C SER A 316 11.61 13.39 -7.13
N VAL A 317 12.77 13.53 -6.50
CA VAL A 317 13.29 14.81 -6.00
C VAL A 317 13.46 15.82 -7.12
N VAL A 318 14.11 15.42 -8.23
CA VAL A 318 14.36 16.30 -9.38
C VAL A 318 13.03 16.79 -9.97
N VAL A 319 12.06 15.90 -10.17
CA VAL A 319 10.76 16.27 -10.75
C VAL A 319 9.95 17.14 -9.78
N LEU A 320 9.91 16.81 -8.48
CA LEU A 320 9.20 17.61 -7.49
C LEU A 320 9.80 19.01 -7.34
N ILE A 321 11.12 19.14 -7.35
CA ILE A 321 11.80 20.45 -7.40
C ILE A 321 11.48 21.17 -8.71
N GLY A 322 11.49 20.47 -9.85
CA GLY A 322 11.11 21.02 -11.14
C GLY A 322 9.68 21.60 -11.14
N VAL A 323 8.72 20.86 -10.57
CA VAL A 323 7.34 21.32 -10.39
C VAL A 323 7.27 22.51 -9.43
N ALA A 324 7.99 22.48 -8.31
CA ALA A 324 8.04 23.59 -7.36
C ALA A 324 8.59 24.87 -8.00
N LEU A 325 9.71 24.78 -8.73
CA LEU A 325 10.31 25.88 -9.48
C LEU A 325 9.37 26.39 -10.57
N MET A 326 8.71 25.49 -11.30
CA MET A 326 7.70 25.85 -12.29
C MET A 326 6.58 26.66 -11.63
N LEU A 327 6.04 26.20 -10.51
CA LEU A 327 4.97 26.90 -9.78
C LEU A 327 5.42 28.27 -9.26
N GLN A 328 6.66 28.41 -8.77
CA GLN A 328 7.14 29.67 -8.19
C GLN A 328 7.56 30.69 -9.25
N ARG A 329 8.31 30.26 -10.26
CA ARG A 329 9.07 31.16 -11.15
C ARG A 329 8.40 31.45 -12.48
N THR A 330 7.42 30.64 -12.93
CA THR A 330 6.85 30.78 -14.28
C THR A 330 5.55 31.57 -14.32
N LYS A 331 5.20 32.08 -15.51
CA LYS A 331 3.89 32.74 -15.77
C LYS A 331 2.72 31.78 -15.57
N ILE A 332 2.86 30.51 -15.96
CA ILE A 332 1.81 29.50 -15.78
C ILE A 332 1.56 29.24 -14.29
N GLY A 333 2.61 29.19 -13.47
CA GLY A 333 2.50 29.07 -12.01
C GLY A 333 1.76 30.23 -11.34
N LYS A 334 2.03 31.47 -11.78
CA LYS A 334 1.27 32.65 -11.32
C LYS A 334 -0.20 32.57 -11.72
N ALA A 335 -0.48 32.15 -12.96
CA ALA A 335 -1.85 31.98 -13.45
C ALA A 335 -2.60 30.87 -12.69
N MET A 336 -1.95 29.75 -12.36
CA MET A 336 -2.53 28.68 -11.53
C MET A 336 -2.94 29.17 -10.15
N ARG A 337 -2.09 29.94 -9.46
CA ARG A 337 -2.43 30.53 -8.15
C ARG A 337 -3.59 31.52 -8.26
N ALA A 338 -3.58 32.40 -9.25
CA ALA A 338 -4.68 33.34 -9.48
C ALA A 338 -6.02 32.63 -9.72
N VAL A 339 -6.02 31.55 -10.51
CA VAL A 339 -7.22 30.74 -10.76
C VAL A 339 -7.70 30.01 -9.50
N ALA A 340 -6.77 29.51 -8.68
CA ALA A 340 -7.09 28.84 -7.41
C ALA A 340 -7.68 29.82 -6.36
N ASP A 341 -7.17 31.05 -6.31
CA ASP A 341 -7.64 32.07 -5.37
C ASP A 341 -9.04 32.59 -5.74
N ASN A 342 -9.22 33.04 -7.00
CA ASN A 342 -10.52 33.48 -7.50
C ASN A 342 -10.59 33.35 -9.03
N ARG A 343 -11.32 32.35 -9.49
CA ARG A 343 -11.50 32.02 -10.91
C ARG A 343 -12.10 33.16 -11.74
N ASP A 344 -13.09 33.87 -11.20
CA ASP A 344 -13.81 34.91 -11.93
C ASP A 344 -12.97 36.19 -12.06
N LEU A 345 -12.25 36.57 -10.99
CA LEU A 345 -11.31 37.68 -11.00
C LEU A 345 -10.10 37.41 -11.91
N ALA A 346 -9.61 36.16 -11.92
CA ALA A 346 -8.56 35.75 -12.84
C ALA A 346 -9.01 35.89 -14.30
N ALA A 347 -10.24 35.47 -14.62
CA ALA A 347 -10.81 35.61 -15.96
C ALA A 347 -10.99 37.07 -16.38
N SER A 348 -11.48 37.94 -15.49
CA SER A 348 -11.63 39.38 -15.78
C SER A 348 -10.30 40.10 -15.96
N SER A 349 -9.23 39.56 -15.36
CA SER A 349 -7.85 40.06 -15.51
C SER A 349 -7.16 39.55 -16.78
N GLY A 350 -7.89 38.87 -17.68
CA GLY A 350 -7.38 38.37 -18.97
C GLY A 350 -6.70 37.00 -18.93
N ILE A 351 -6.73 36.29 -17.79
CA ILE A 351 -6.18 34.93 -17.69
C ILE A 351 -7.14 33.94 -18.36
N ASN A 352 -6.66 33.18 -19.35
CA ASN A 352 -7.44 32.10 -19.93
C ASN A 352 -7.48 30.89 -18.97
N VAL A 353 -8.51 30.88 -18.11
CA VAL A 353 -8.72 29.85 -17.09
C VAL A 353 -8.75 28.44 -17.67
N GLU A 354 -9.40 28.23 -18.81
CA GLU A 354 -9.53 26.89 -19.39
C GLU A 354 -8.19 26.35 -19.89
N ARG A 355 -7.31 27.22 -20.40
CA ARG A 355 -5.94 26.85 -20.76
C ARG A 355 -5.12 26.46 -19.52
N VAL A 356 -5.27 27.19 -18.43
CA VAL A 356 -4.61 26.88 -17.14
C VAL A 356 -5.09 25.52 -16.62
N VAL A 357 -6.40 25.29 -16.60
CA VAL A 357 -6.99 24.01 -16.16
C VAL A 357 -6.51 22.86 -17.06
N THR A 358 -6.53 23.04 -18.38
CA THR A 358 -6.02 22.01 -19.32
C THR A 358 -4.57 21.66 -19.04
N PHE A 359 -3.71 22.67 -18.81
CA PHE A 359 -2.30 22.44 -18.46
C PHE A 359 -2.15 21.67 -17.14
N VAL A 360 -2.96 21.98 -16.13
CA VAL A 360 -2.97 21.26 -14.85
C VAL A 360 -3.38 19.80 -15.03
N TRP A 361 -4.37 19.52 -15.88
CA TRP A 361 -4.78 18.14 -16.20
C TRP A 361 -3.69 17.36 -16.94
N CYS A 362 -3.02 17.99 -17.92
CA CYS A 362 -1.85 17.41 -18.59
C CYS A 362 -0.73 17.07 -17.59
N LEU A 363 -0.36 18.05 -16.76
CA LEU A 363 0.68 17.89 -15.74
C LEU A 363 0.29 16.81 -14.72
N GLY A 364 -0.97 16.82 -14.27
CA GLY A 364 -1.48 15.83 -13.33
C GLY A 364 -1.44 14.41 -13.88
N GLY A 365 -1.83 14.21 -15.14
CA GLY A 365 -1.75 12.91 -15.82
C GLY A 365 -0.31 12.44 -16.03
N GLY A 366 0.60 13.33 -16.44
CA GLY A 366 2.02 13.00 -16.59
C GLY A 366 2.71 12.63 -15.26
N LEU A 367 2.44 13.38 -14.19
CA LEU A 367 2.95 13.10 -12.85
C LEU A 367 2.36 11.83 -12.26
N ALA A 368 1.07 11.58 -12.47
CA ALA A 368 0.42 10.32 -12.08
C ALA A 368 1.08 9.13 -12.79
N ALA A 369 1.33 9.26 -14.10
CA ALA A 369 1.94 8.20 -14.87
C ALA A 369 3.36 7.88 -14.39
N LEU A 370 4.20 8.90 -14.20
CA LEU A 370 5.54 8.72 -13.65
C LEU A 370 5.50 8.11 -12.24
N GLY A 371 4.63 8.62 -11.36
CA GLY A 371 4.46 8.07 -10.01
C GLY A 371 4.06 6.60 -10.02
N GLY A 372 3.24 6.17 -10.98
CA GLY A 372 2.87 4.78 -11.17
C GLY A 372 4.06 3.91 -11.56
N VAL A 373 4.84 4.33 -12.55
CA VAL A 373 6.04 3.59 -12.96
C VAL A 373 7.03 3.45 -11.82
N LEU A 374 7.33 4.54 -11.10
CA LEU A 374 8.25 4.52 -9.97
C LEU A 374 7.72 3.67 -8.82
N PHE A 375 6.41 3.67 -8.57
CA PHE A 375 5.79 2.80 -7.57
C PHE A 375 5.93 1.31 -7.94
N GLY A 376 5.65 0.95 -9.20
CA GLY A 376 5.82 -0.42 -9.69
C GLY A 376 7.27 -0.90 -9.56
N LEU A 377 8.23 -0.02 -9.85
CA LEU A 377 9.66 -0.33 -9.73
C LEU A 377 10.13 -0.49 -8.29
N SER A 378 9.75 0.45 -7.42
CA SER A 378 10.33 0.54 -6.07
C SER A 378 9.56 -0.28 -5.02
N GLU A 379 8.23 -0.27 -5.06
CA GLU A 379 7.39 -0.85 -4.00
C GLU A 379 6.87 -2.25 -4.35
N LEU A 380 6.57 -2.49 -5.64
CA LEU A 380 6.08 -3.78 -6.13
C LEU A 380 7.19 -4.70 -6.67
N GLY A 381 8.46 -4.35 -6.44
CA GLY A 381 9.61 -5.16 -6.83
C GLY A 381 9.77 -5.29 -8.35
N GLY A 382 9.52 -4.22 -9.10
CA GLY A 382 9.63 -4.24 -10.56
C GLY A 382 8.41 -4.84 -11.25
N ARG A 383 7.24 -4.79 -10.63
CA ARG A 383 6.00 -5.38 -11.15
C ARG A 383 4.87 -4.37 -11.25
N VAL A 384 3.96 -4.63 -12.18
CA VAL A 384 2.74 -3.87 -12.41
C VAL A 384 1.53 -4.71 -11.98
N GLN A 385 0.55 -4.06 -11.37
CA GLN A 385 -0.71 -4.66 -10.95
C GLN A 385 -1.86 -3.78 -11.43
N TRP A 386 -2.98 -4.38 -11.84
CA TRP A 386 -4.13 -3.66 -12.41
C TRP A 386 -4.86 -2.75 -11.40
N GLU A 387 -4.75 -3.01 -10.09
CA GLU A 387 -5.44 -2.23 -9.04
C GLU A 387 -4.52 -1.35 -8.18
N MET A 388 -3.23 -1.22 -8.55
CA MET A 388 -2.25 -0.53 -7.71
C MET A 388 -2.61 0.94 -7.43
N GLY A 389 -3.14 1.65 -8.42
CA GLY A 389 -3.52 3.04 -8.29
C GLY A 389 -4.72 3.26 -7.36
N PHE A 390 -5.64 2.29 -7.29
CA PHE A 390 -6.75 2.33 -6.33
C PHE A 390 -6.25 2.20 -4.89
N LYS A 391 -5.29 1.29 -4.63
CA LYS A 391 -4.64 1.15 -3.31
C LYS A 391 -3.91 2.42 -2.90
N LEU A 392 -3.22 3.06 -3.85
CA LEU A 392 -2.52 4.33 -3.62
C LEU A 392 -3.45 5.53 -3.45
N LEU A 393 -4.64 5.51 -4.04
CA LEU A 393 -5.56 6.64 -4.05
C LEU A 393 -5.87 7.14 -2.63
N LEU A 394 -6.15 6.21 -1.71
CA LEU A 394 -6.43 6.55 -0.33
C LEU A 394 -5.23 7.19 0.35
N LEU A 395 -4.01 6.68 0.11
CA LEU A 395 -2.77 7.24 0.65
C LEU A 395 -2.43 8.61 0.06
N MET A 396 -2.73 8.83 -1.23
CA MET A 396 -2.60 10.15 -1.85
C MET A 396 -3.55 11.15 -1.20
N PHE A 397 -4.85 10.81 -1.06
CA PHE A 397 -5.81 11.71 -0.40
C PHE A 397 -5.44 11.96 1.06
N ALA A 398 -5.00 10.93 1.76
CA ALA A 398 -4.43 11.02 3.10
C ALA A 398 -3.31 12.05 3.18
N GLY A 399 -2.30 11.95 2.32
CA GLY A 399 -1.19 12.90 2.27
C GLY A 399 -1.64 14.31 1.90
N ILE A 400 -2.52 14.46 0.90
CA ILE A 400 -3.01 15.79 0.47
C ILE A 400 -3.86 16.44 1.57
N THR A 401 -4.72 15.68 2.25
CA THR A 401 -5.55 16.20 3.35
C THR A 401 -4.72 16.56 4.58
N LEU A 402 -3.73 15.73 4.93
CA LEU A 402 -2.76 16.04 5.98
C LEU A 402 -1.93 17.27 5.63
N GLY A 403 -1.52 17.40 4.38
CA GLY A 403 -0.73 18.52 3.88
C GLY A 403 -1.51 19.84 3.82
N GLY A 404 -2.77 19.77 3.43
CA GLY A 404 -3.63 20.91 3.11
C GLY A 404 -4.10 20.82 1.66
N LEU A 405 -5.41 20.59 1.48
CA LEU A 405 -6.04 20.41 0.17
C LEU A 405 -5.76 21.60 -0.75
N GLY A 406 -5.38 21.32 -2.00
CA GLY A 406 -5.20 22.34 -3.03
C GLY A 406 -3.83 23.02 -3.05
N THR A 407 -2.91 22.61 -2.17
CA THR A 407 -1.53 23.15 -2.15
C THR A 407 -0.52 22.08 -2.55
N ALA A 408 0.26 22.32 -3.60
CA ALA A 408 1.28 21.36 -4.05
C ALA A 408 2.36 21.09 -2.98
N TYR A 409 2.76 22.12 -2.23
CA TYR A 409 3.70 21.98 -1.11
C TYR A 409 3.12 21.19 0.06
N GLY A 410 1.83 21.41 0.37
CA GLY A 410 1.10 20.60 1.34
C GLY A 410 1.07 19.14 0.92
N ALA A 411 0.64 18.86 -0.31
CA ALA A 411 0.60 17.50 -0.84
C ALA A 411 1.96 16.80 -0.76
N PHE A 412 3.05 17.46 -1.14
CA PHE A 412 4.40 16.92 -1.00
C PHE A 412 4.74 16.56 0.45
N LEU A 413 4.65 17.52 1.37
CA LEU A 413 5.04 17.31 2.76
C LEU A 413 4.14 16.26 3.43
N GLY A 414 2.84 16.30 3.17
CA GLY A 414 1.88 15.36 3.70
C GLY A 414 2.11 13.94 3.21
N CYS A 415 2.42 13.74 1.91
CA CYS A 415 2.75 12.42 1.38
C CYS A 415 4.09 11.88 1.91
N VAL A 416 5.10 12.74 2.11
CA VAL A 416 6.36 12.33 2.76
C VAL A 416 6.10 11.85 4.19
N ILE A 417 5.30 12.59 4.96
CA ILE A 417 4.93 12.19 6.33
C ILE A 417 4.13 10.88 6.31
N VAL A 418 3.15 10.74 5.41
CA VAL A 418 2.40 9.50 5.25
C VAL A 418 3.31 8.32 4.91
N GLY A 419 4.26 8.50 3.99
CA GLY A 419 5.22 7.46 3.62
C GLY A 419 6.07 7.01 4.80
N LEU A 420 6.59 7.96 5.59
CA LEU A 420 7.33 7.67 6.82
C LEU A 420 6.48 6.92 7.85
N LEU A 421 5.23 7.35 8.07
CA LEU A 421 4.33 6.71 9.04
C LEU A 421 3.94 5.29 8.61
N VAL A 422 3.65 5.08 7.32
CA VAL A 422 3.36 3.74 6.78
C VAL A 422 4.55 2.83 6.98
N GLN A 423 5.75 3.29 6.66
CA GLN A 423 6.94 2.44 6.76
C GLN A 423 7.32 2.21 8.23
N TRP A 424 7.33 3.23 9.10
CA TRP A 424 7.57 3.07 10.54
C TRP A 424 6.56 2.16 11.23
N SER A 425 5.32 2.07 10.72
CA SER A 425 4.34 1.13 11.29
C SER A 425 4.81 -0.33 11.21
N THR A 426 5.68 -0.67 10.25
CA THR A 426 6.26 -2.03 10.10
C THR A 426 7.25 -2.41 11.19
N LEU A 427 7.68 -1.45 12.04
CA LEU A 427 8.52 -1.73 13.21
C LEU A 427 7.74 -2.42 14.34
N VAL A 428 6.42 -2.24 14.37
CA VAL A 428 5.54 -2.72 15.45
C VAL A 428 4.48 -3.68 14.93
N ILE A 429 4.07 -3.51 13.68
CA ILE A 429 3.00 -4.26 13.03
C ILE A 429 3.59 -5.11 11.90
N ASN A 430 2.99 -6.27 11.63
CA ASN A 430 3.32 -7.09 10.46
C ASN A 430 3.34 -6.22 9.16
N PRO A 431 4.40 -6.28 8.33
CA PRO A 431 4.50 -5.56 7.06
C PRO A 431 3.27 -5.70 6.14
N ASP A 432 2.57 -6.82 6.18
CA ASP A 432 1.35 -7.04 5.39
C ASP A 432 0.22 -6.07 5.76
N LEU A 433 0.23 -5.58 7.00
CA LEU A 433 -0.77 -4.65 7.55
C LEU A 433 -0.28 -3.20 7.57
N LYS A 434 0.86 -2.89 6.91
CA LYS A 434 1.48 -1.55 6.96
C LYS A 434 0.55 -0.41 6.50
N TYR A 435 -0.30 -0.68 5.50
CA TYR A 435 -1.27 0.30 5.00
C TYR A 435 -2.36 0.62 6.03
N ILE A 436 -2.79 -0.37 6.82
CA ILE A 436 -3.77 -0.19 7.89
C ILE A 436 -3.16 0.62 9.02
N GLY A 437 -1.95 0.25 9.47
CA GLY A 437 -1.22 0.95 10.52
C GLY A 437 -1.00 2.43 10.18
N GLY A 438 -0.45 2.70 8.99
CA GLY A 438 -0.23 4.08 8.52
C GLY A 438 -1.52 4.89 8.42
N LEU A 439 -2.62 4.29 7.95
CA LEU A 439 -3.92 4.96 7.84
C LEU A 439 -4.55 5.26 9.21
N LEU A 440 -4.44 4.35 10.18
CA LEU A 440 -4.95 4.59 11.54
C LEU A 440 -4.23 5.75 12.21
N VAL A 441 -2.90 5.79 12.10
CA VAL A 441 -2.10 6.91 12.63
C VAL A 441 -2.49 8.22 11.96
N LEU A 442 -2.73 8.20 10.64
CA LEU A 442 -3.23 9.37 9.94
C LEU A 442 -4.62 9.81 10.44
N ILE A 443 -5.57 8.88 10.60
CA ILE A 443 -6.90 9.19 11.12
C ILE A 443 -6.76 9.88 12.48
N LEU A 444 -5.90 9.37 13.35
CA LEU A 444 -5.61 9.98 14.65
C LEU A 444 -5.08 11.41 14.49
N ILE A 445 -4.13 11.64 13.57
CA ILE A 445 -3.57 12.96 13.30
C ILE A 445 -4.65 13.91 12.78
N LEU A 446 -5.52 13.48 11.85
CA LEU A 446 -6.59 14.31 11.31
C LEU A 446 -7.68 14.62 12.34
N VAL A 447 -7.96 13.71 13.27
CA VAL A 447 -8.86 13.97 14.40
C VAL A 447 -8.30 15.07 15.30
N VAL A 448 -6.99 15.08 15.53
CA VAL A 448 -6.30 16.10 16.36
C VAL A 448 -6.10 17.41 15.59
N ARG A 449 -5.80 17.35 14.29
CA ARG A 449 -5.58 18.51 13.40
C ARG A 449 -6.32 18.35 12.05
N PRO A 450 -7.62 18.66 12.00
CA PRO A 450 -8.44 18.49 10.80
C PRO A 450 -8.15 19.49 9.67
N GLN A 451 -7.32 20.52 9.94
CA GLN A 451 -6.96 21.55 8.96
C GLN A 451 -5.69 21.19 8.16
N GLY A 452 -5.07 20.05 8.45
CA GLY A 452 -3.74 19.71 7.92
C GLY A 452 -2.61 20.57 8.52
N ILE A 453 -1.38 20.33 8.04
CA ILE A 453 -0.15 20.93 8.54
C ILE A 453 0.06 22.33 7.95
N LEU A 454 -0.26 22.52 6.66
CA LEU A 454 -0.08 23.79 5.94
C LEU A 454 -1.40 24.42 5.48
N GLY A 455 -2.55 23.94 5.95
CA GLY A 455 -3.86 24.51 5.59
C GLY A 455 -4.04 25.94 6.11
N SER A 456 -4.36 26.87 5.21
CA SER A 456 -4.71 28.24 5.58
C SER A 456 -6.03 28.26 6.34
N ARG A 457 -6.09 28.90 7.50
CA ARG A 457 -7.36 29.19 8.18
C ARG A 457 -8.22 30.04 7.27
N GLN A 458 -9.26 29.45 6.68
CA GLN A 458 -10.31 30.23 6.04
C GLN A 458 -11.00 31.02 7.15
N ARG A 459 -10.77 32.33 7.17
CA ARG A 459 -11.54 33.24 8.03
C ARG A 459 -12.93 33.27 7.42
N ILE A 460 -13.83 32.46 7.97
CA ILE A 460 -15.26 32.56 7.68
C ILE A 460 -15.66 33.92 8.24
N GLY A 461 -15.67 34.93 7.36
CA GLY A 461 -16.03 36.30 7.62
C GLY A 461 -17.34 36.60 6.92
#